data_AF-A0A954TLW7-F1
#
_entry.id   AF-A0A954TLW7-F1
#
_cell.length_a   1.000
_cell.length_b   1.000
_cell.length_c   1.000
_cell.angle_alpha   90.00
_cell.angle_beta   90.00
_cell.angle_gamma   90.00
#
_symmetry.space_group_name_H-M   'P 1'
#
loop_
_entity.id
_entity.type
_entity.pdbx_description
1 polymer ?
#
loop_
_entity_poly.entity_id
_entity_poly.type
_entity_poly.pdbx_seq_one_letter_code
_entity_poly.pdbx_strand_id
1 'polypeptide(L)'
;MFRNPSKIIFFNQLLIITAVVLCGVSSDRQVDAGEVDPAQAAWHKKYKDQQNIPAPDKMLLNTDKEPDLSEGFRDLFNGKDLTGWTPKGGSCKFEAVDGMIVGTVVAGSPSTYLSTENADFTDFVFTCQMKWEVDGNSGVMFRAQTKPGKGGETVFGPQAEMEGITGDRYWNGGIYGQSCGG
;
A
#
# COMPACT_ATOMS: atom_id res chain seq x y z
N MET A 1 -15.53 -7.06 3.20
CA MET A 1 -16.67 -7.01 4.14
C MET A 1 -16.08 -6.93 5.55
N PHE A 2 -15.78 -5.72 6.04
CA PHE A 2 -15.15 -5.54 7.36
C PHE A 2 -16.24 -5.41 8.43
N ARG A 3 -16.03 -6.05 9.59
CA ARG A 3 -17.05 -6.20 10.64
C ARG A 3 -16.88 -5.24 11.84
N ASN A 4 -15.87 -4.36 11.87
CA ASN A 4 -15.68 -3.37 12.94
C ASN A 4 -14.93 -2.11 12.45
N PRO A 5 -15.08 -0.95 13.12
CA PRO A 5 -14.33 0.27 12.81
C PRO A 5 -12.84 0.11 13.17
N SER A 6 -12.00 -0.08 12.17
CA SER A 6 -10.53 -0.12 12.25
C SER A 6 -9.91 1.26 11.95
N LYS A 7 -8.79 1.58 12.62
CA LYS A 7 -7.97 2.76 12.35
C LYS A 7 -6.65 2.40 11.68
N ILE A 8 -6.21 3.19 10.70
CA ILE A 8 -4.89 3.14 10.05
C ILE A 8 -4.19 4.46 10.29
N ILE A 9 -2.90 4.43 10.63
CA ILE A 9 -2.10 5.59 11.02
C ILE A 9 -0.90 5.74 10.09
N PHE A 10 -0.67 6.94 9.57
CA PHE A 10 0.54 7.33 8.84
C PHE A 10 1.40 8.29 9.67
N PHE A 11 2.68 8.00 9.86
CA PHE A 11 3.60 8.86 10.64
C PHE A 11 4.38 9.82 9.73
N ASN A 12 4.61 11.05 10.22
CA ASN A 12 5.67 11.91 9.71
C ASN A 12 6.96 11.69 10.51
N GLN A 13 8.13 11.81 9.85
CA GLN A 13 9.46 11.59 10.43
C GLN A 13 9.62 12.33 11.77
N LEU A 14 9.65 11.55 12.85
CA LEU A 14 10.18 11.98 14.14
C LEU A 14 11.21 10.93 14.55
N LEU A 15 12.41 11.39 14.89
CA LEU A 15 13.58 10.59 15.27
C LEU A 15 13.21 9.41 16.20
N ILE A 16 13.19 8.18 15.67
CA ILE A 16 13.02 6.97 16.47
C ILE A 16 14.41 6.41 16.78
N ILE A 17 14.76 6.45 18.07
CA ILE A 17 15.91 5.73 18.63
C ILE A 17 15.74 4.24 18.31
N THR A 18 16.72 3.68 17.60
CA THR A 18 16.74 2.30 17.14
C THR A 18 16.72 1.33 18.32
N ALA A 19 15.56 0.74 18.62
CA ALA A 19 15.49 -0.50 19.38
C ALA A 19 15.62 -1.65 18.39
N VAL A 20 16.80 -2.27 18.35
CA VAL A 20 17.04 -3.51 17.59
C VAL A 20 16.23 -4.62 18.25
N VAL A 21 15.06 -4.95 17.69
CA VAL A 21 14.35 -6.18 18.01
C VAL A 21 14.88 -7.24 17.05
N LEU A 22 15.75 -8.12 17.55
CA LEU A 22 16.13 -9.37 16.91
C LEU A 22 14.91 -10.29 16.87
N CYS A 23 14.11 -10.22 15.80
CA CYS A 23 13.17 -11.28 15.47
C CYS A 23 13.99 -12.50 15.00
N GLY A 24 14.01 -13.55 15.82
CA GLY A 24 14.58 -14.83 15.43
C GLY A 24 13.86 -15.37 14.20
N VAL A 25 14.62 -15.59 13.13
CA VAL A 25 14.12 -16.20 11.90
C VAL A 25 13.86 -17.67 12.21
N SER A 26 12.59 -18.09 12.24
CA SER A 26 12.27 -19.51 12.24
C SER A 26 12.69 -20.08 10.88
N SER A 27 13.67 -20.99 10.90
CA SER A 27 14.00 -21.83 9.77
C SER A 27 12.76 -22.62 9.35
N ASP A 28 12.18 -22.31 8.19
CA ASP A 28 11.64 -23.30 7.25
C ASP A 28 10.96 -22.60 6.06
N ARG A 29 11.81 -22.27 5.07
CA ARG A 29 11.59 -22.29 3.60
C ARG A 29 12.45 -21.22 2.95
N GLN A 30 13.60 -21.65 2.48
CA GLN A 30 14.40 -20.92 1.50
C GLN A 30 13.71 -21.11 0.15
N VAL A 31 13.11 -20.04 -0.39
CA VAL A 31 12.64 -20.03 -1.78
C VAL A 31 13.77 -19.41 -2.59
N ASP A 32 14.32 -20.18 -3.53
CA ASP A 32 15.39 -19.68 -4.38
C ASP A 32 14.82 -18.66 -5.39
N ALA A 33 15.62 -17.62 -5.69
CA ALA A 33 15.24 -16.63 -6.68
C ALA A 33 14.99 -17.31 -8.04
N GLY A 34 13.78 -17.12 -8.60
CA GLY A 34 13.37 -17.72 -9.88
C GLY A 34 12.36 -18.87 -9.74
N GLU A 35 12.00 -19.30 -8.53
CA GLU A 35 10.94 -20.28 -8.30
C GLU A 35 9.63 -19.62 -7.84
N VAL A 36 8.50 -20.20 -8.24
CA VAL A 36 7.18 -19.77 -7.76
C VAL A 36 6.92 -20.43 -6.42
N ASP A 37 6.73 -19.63 -5.37
CA ASP A 37 6.33 -20.15 -4.05
C ASP A 37 5.10 -21.07 -4.19
N PRO A 38 5.07 -22.27 -3.58
CA PRO A 38 3.91 -23.16 -3.64
C PRO A 38 2.57 -22.49 -3.28
N ALA A 39 2.56 -21.54 -2.35
CA ALA A 39 1.38 -20.75 -1.98
C ALA A 39 0.87 -19.87 -3.15
N GLN A 40 1.75 -19.51 -4.07
CA GLN A 40 1.46 -18.73 -5.27
C GLN A 40 1.07 -19.61 -6.47
N ALA A 41 1.21 -20.93 -6.41
CA ALA A 41 1.06 -21.80 -7.57
C ALA A 41 -0.32 -21.68 -8.25
N ALA A 42 -1.39 -21.55 -7.47
CA ALA A 42 -2.74 -21.37 -8.01
C ALA A 42 -2.91 -20.02 -8.73
N TRP A 43 -2.34 -18.95 -8.18
CA TRP A 43 -2.36 -17.60 -8.76
C TRP A 43 -1.49 -17.52 -10.00
N HIS A 44 -0.26 -18.04 -9.94
CA HIS A 44 0.62 -18.16 -11.09
C HIS A 44 -0.07 -18.91 -12.24
N LYS A 45 -0.71 -20.06 -11.97
CA LYS A 45 -1.46 -20.80 -13.00
C LYS A 45 -2.61 -19.98 -13.60
N LYS A 46 -3.29 -19.18 -12.79
CA LYS A 46 -4.40 -18.32 -13.25
C LYS A 46 -3.92 -17.17 -14.12
N TYR A 47 -2.76 -16.60 -13.79
CA TYR A 47 -2.31 -15.34 -14.39
C TYR A 47 -1.23 -15.51 -15.45
N LYS A 48 -0.48 -16.62 -15.51
CA LYS A 48 0.66 -16.83 -16.43
C LYS A 48 0.41 -16.55 -17.91
N ASP A 49 -0.85 -16.60 -18.37
CA ASP A 49 -1.24 -16.39 -19.76
C ASP A 49 -1.81 -14.98 -20.02
N GLN A 50 -1.68 -14.05 -19.05
CA GLN A 50 -2.06 -12.65 -19.24
C GLN A 50 -1.18 -11.99 -20.31
N GLN A 51 -1.82 -11.27 -21.23
CA GLN A 51 -1.15 -10.60 -22.36
C GLN A 51 -0.05 -9.61 -21.94
N ASN A 52 -0.15 -9.06 -20.73
CA ASN A 52 0.76 -8.01 -20.25
C ASN A 52 1.79 -8.52 -19.23
N ILE A 53 2.02 -9.82 -19.12
CA ILE A 53 3.11 -10.32 -18.27
C ILE A 53 4.45 -9.96 -18.93
N PRO A 54 5.30 -9.13 -18.27
CA PRO A 54 6.66 -8.96 -18.75
C PRO A 54 7.40 -10.29 -18.63
N ALA A 55 8.19 -10.64 -19.64
CA ALA A 55 9.03 -11.83 -19.53
C ALA A 55 9.96 -11.67 -18.30
N PRO A 56 10.19 -12.72 -17.49
CA PRO A 56 10.98 -12.61 -16.25
C PRO A 56 12.37 -12.01 -16.46
N ASP A 57 13.04 -12.30 -17.59
CA ASP A 57 14.34 -11.73 -17.98
C ASP A 57 14.27 -10.24 -18.37
N LYS A 58 13.05 -9.72 -18.59
CA LYS A 58 12.76 -8.30 -18.85
C LYS A 58 12.25 -7.57 -17.61
N MET A 59 11.94 -8.29 -16.53
CA MET A 59 11.64 -7.66 -15.25
C MET A 59 12.95 -7.11 -14.68
N LEU A 60 13.10 -5.79 -14.76
CA LEU A 60 14.27 -5.12 -14.19
C LEU A 60 14.16 -5.21 -12.66
N LEU A 61 15.04 -6.00 -12.05
CA LEU A 61 15.30 -5.86 -10.63
C LEU A 61 16.05 -4.54 -10.45
N ASN A 62 15.48 -3.62 -9.66
CA ASN A 62 16.22 -2.42 -9.29
C ASN A 62 17.42 -2.85 -8.43
N THR A 63 18.62 -2.63 -8.94
CA THR A 63 19.89 -2.93 -8.24
C THR A 63 20.61 -1.66 -7.81
N ASP A 64 20.01 -0.50 -8.09
CA ASP A 64 20.54 0.77 -7.63
C ASP A 64 20.48 0.82 -6.10
N LYS A 65 21.45 1.52 -5.51
CA LYS A 65 21.48 1.74 -4.07
C LYS A 65 20.25 2.56 -3.69
N GLU A 66 19.53 2.12 -2.66
CA GLU A 66 18.46 2.91 -2.03
C GLU A 66 18.97 4.33 -1.70
N PRO A 67 18.21 5.39 -2.02
CA PRO A 67 18.64 6.75 -1.76
C PRO A 67 18.76 7.02 -0.27
N ASP A 68 19.59 7.99 0.10
CA ASP A 68 19.55 8.54 1.45
C ASP A 68 18.21 9.27 1.64
N LEU A 69 17.46 8.88 2.66
CA LEU A 69 16.15 9.45 2.96
C LEU A 69 16.24 10.86 3.58
N SER A 70 17.45 11.39 3.81
CA SER A 70 17.67 12.71 4.41
C SER A 70 17.74 13.87 3.41
N GLU A 71 17.91 13.62 2.12
CA GLU A 71 18.06 14.68 1.11
C GLU A 71 17.11 14.47 -0.09
N GLY A 72 16.53 15.56 -0.60
CA GLY A 72 15.68 15.53 -1.80
C GLY A 72 14.23 15.07 -1.59
N PHE A 73 13.85 14.64 -0.38
CA PHE A 73 12.47 14.32 -0.04
C PHE A 73 11.65 15.57 0.28
N ARG A 74 10.38 15.58 -0.17
CA ARG A 74 9.37 16.56 0.23
C ARG A 74 8.27 15.85 1.02
N ASP A 75 7.85 16.44 2.13
CA ASP A 75 6.73 15.93 2.91
C ASP A 75 5.43 16.06 2.11
N LEU A 76 4.68 14.96 1.97
CA LEU A 76 3.33 14.99 1.41
C LEU A 76 2.28 15.41 2.45
N PHE A 77 2.54 15.11 3.72
CA PHE A 77 1.66 15.49 4.82
C PHE A 77 2.33 16.57 5.66
N ASN A 78 1.62 17.67 5.88
CA ASN A 78 2.15 18.84 6.59
C ASN A 78 2.25 18.66 8.12
N GLY A 79 1.86 17.50 8.66
CA GLY A 79 1.89 17.20 10.09
C GLY A 79 0.76 17.84 10.91
N LYS A 80 -0.18 18.55 10.29
CA LYS A 80 -1.17 19.39 10.99
C LYS A 80 -2.59 19.13 10.56
N ASP A 81 -2.84 19.07 9.25
CA ASP A 81 -4.17 18.94 8.67
C ASP A 81 -4.10 18.28 7.29
N LEU A 82 -5.28 18.01 6.72
CA LEU A 82 -5.40 17.33 5.43
C LEU A 82 -5.40 18.31 4.24
N THR A 83 -4.81 19.50 4.37
CA THR A 83 -4.68 20.43 3.24
C THR A 83 -3.91 19.76 2.11
N GLY A 84 -4.44 19.80 0.89
CA GLY A 84 -3.87 19.11 -0.28
C GLY A 84 -4.25 17.63 -0.39
N TRP A 85 -5.21 17.15 0.41
CA TRP A 85 -5.73 15.79 0.37
C TRP A 85 -7.25 15.76 0.20
N THR A 86 -7.73 14.88 -0.67
CA THR A 86 -9.17 14.68 -0.93
C THR A 86 -9.53 13.19 -0.84
N PRO A 87 -10.56 12.81 -0.04
CA PRO A 87 -11.06 11.44 -0.03
C PRO A 87 -11.83 11.12 -1.32
N LYS A 88 -11.58 9.94 -1.88
CA LYS A 88 -12.19 9.44 -3.12
C LYS A 88 -12.75 8.03 -2.94
N GLY A 89 -13.83 7.72 -3.65
CA GLY A 89 -14.50 6.43 -3.59
C GLY A 89 -15.57 6.36 -2.52
N GLY A 90 -15.32 5.63 -1.43
CA GLY A 90 -16.25 5.43 -0.34
C GLY A 90 -16.38 6.61 0.63
N SER A 91 -16.69 6.30 1.88
CA SER A 91 -17.04 7.23 2.96
C SER A 91 -16.28 6.99 4.27
N CYS A 92 -15.13 6.29 4.23
CA CYS A 92 -14.24 6.23 5.39
C CYS A 92 -13.78 7.64 5.76
N LYS A 93 -13.57 7.86 7.06
CA LYS A 93 -13.17 9.16 7.59
C LYS A 93 -11.66 9.27 7.66
N PHE A 94 -11.13 10.45 7.42
CA PHE A 94 -9.71 10.76 7.61
C PHE A 94 -9.60 12.03 8.44
N GLU A 95 -8.64 12.04 9.35
CA GLU A 95 -8.33 13.18 10.22
C GLU A 95 -6.83 13.25 10.49
N ALA A 96 -6.35 14.46 10.79
CA ALA A 96 -4.98 14.67 11.26
C ALA A 96 -4.99 14.69 12.80
N VAL A 97 -4.22 13.79 13.42
CA VAL A 97 -4.13 13.63 14.88
C VAL A 97 -2.68 13.41 15.25
N ASP A 98 -2.15 14.25 16.15
CA ASP A 98 -0.79 14.13 16.71
C ASP A 98 0.32 13.95 15.66
N GLY A 99 0.26 14.71 14.58
CA GLY A 99 1.27 14.62 13.50
C GLY A 99 1.10 13.39 12.60
N MET A 100 -0.07 12.75 12.61
CA MET A 100 -0.38 11.56 11.82
C MET A 100 -1.69 11.71 11.04
N ILE A 101 -1.79 11.04 9.90
CA ILE A 101 -3.08 10.83 9.22
C ILE A 101 -3.72 9.58 9.80
N VAL A 102 -4.95 9.71 10.33
CA VAL A 102 -5.74 8.61 10.87
C VAL A 102 -6.94 8.35 9.97
N GLY A 103 -6.98 7.19 9.35
CA GLY A 103 -8.12 6.71 8.57
C GLY A 103 -9.01 5.79 9.41
N THR A 104 -10.32 6.04 9.47
CA THR A 104 -11.31 5.20 10.16
C THR A 104 -12.30 4.61 9.16
N VAL A 105 -12.36 3.28 9.10
CA VAL A 105 -13.29 2.59 8.20
C VAL A 105 -14.74 2.74 8.65
N VAL A 106 -15.65 2.83 7.68
CA VAL A 106 -17.09 2.89 7.93
C VAL A 106 -17.74 1.61 7.41
N ALA A 107 -18.48 0.91 8.28
CA ALA A 107 -19.14 -0.34 7.91
C ALA A 107 -20.09 -0.15 6.73
N GLY A 108 -20.04 -1.07 5.76
CA GLY A 108 -20.85 -1.00 4.54
C GLY A 108 -20.36 0.00 3.49
N SER A 109 -19.33 0.80 3.80
CA SER A 109 -18.74 1.71 2.84
C SER A 109 -17.87 0.98 1.81
N PRO A 110 -17.86 1.41 0.53
CA PRO A 110 -16.83 1.01 -0.42
C PRO A 110 -15.42 1.42 0.04
N SER A 111 -14.38 0.91 -0.63
CA SER A 111 -13.01 1.36 -0.41
C SER A 111 -12.90 2.88 -0.60
N THR A 112 -12.26 3.55 0.35
CA THR A 112 -12.03 5.01 0.32
C THR A 112 -10.54 5.27 0.33
N TYR A 113 -10.09 6.16 -0.53
CA TYR A 113 -8.69 6.52 -0.68
C TYR A 113 -8.51 7.99 -0.36
N LEU A 114 -7.63 8.32 0.57
CA LEU A 114 -7.20 9.69 0.77
C LEU A 114 -6.13 10.00 -0.29
N SER A 115 -6.47 10.84 -1.26
CA SER A 115 -5.63 11.11 -2.44
C SER A 115 -5.01 12.49 -2.38
N THR A 116 -3.76 12.61 -2.80
CA THR A 116 -3.12 13.92 -2.98
C THR A 116 -3.86 14.71 -4.06
N GLU A 117 -4.04 16.01 -3.85
CA GLU A 117 -4.54 16.91 -4.88
C GLU A 117 -3.47 17.18 -5.96
N ASN A 118 -2.20 17.12 -5.58
CA ASN A 118 -1.10 17.19 -6.53
C ASN A 118 -0.99 15.87 -7.33
N ALA A 119 -0.85 16.00 -8.65
CA ALA A 119 -0.73 14.91 -9.61
C ALA A 119 0.55 15.01 -10.47
N ASP A 120 1.51 15.86 -10.11
CA ASP A 120 2.77 16.08 -10.85
C ASP A 120 3.84 14.99 -10.64
N PHE A 121 3.51 13.90 -9.95
CA PHE A 121 4.41 12.80 -9.67
C PHE A 121 4.54 11.83 -10.86
N THR A 122 5.74 11.71 -11.41
CA THR A 122 6.05 10.76 -12.50
C THR A 122 6.98 9.65 -12.01
N ASP A 123 8.25 10.01 -11.82
CA ASP A 123 9.33 9.18 -11.30
C ASP A 123 9.69 9.70 -9.91
N PHE A 124 9.50 8.86 -8.90
CA PHE A 124 9.66 9.26 -7.51
C PHE A 124 10.09 8.07 -6.67
N VAL A 125 10.73 8.41 -5.54
CA VAL A 125 10.87 7.50 -4.40
C VAL A 125 9.88 7.98 -3.35
N PHE A 126 9.07 7.04 -2.84
CA PHE A 126 8.08 7.33 -1.82
C PHE A 126 8.38 6.50 -0.58
N THR A 127 8.30 7.13 0.58
CA THR A 127 8.43 6.47 1.87
C THR A 127 7.31 6.94 2.79
N CYS A 128 6.80 6.01 3.58
CA CYS A 128 5.89 6.31 4.68
C CYS A 128 6.00 5.20 5.73
N GLN A 129 5.53 5.50 6.94
CA GLN A 129 5.30 4.49 7.95
C GLN A 129 3.80 4.30 8.09
N MET A 130 3.37 3.04 8.11
CA MET A 130 1.96 2.67 8.27
C MET A 130 1.80 1.74 9.45
N LYS A 131 0.69 1.90 10.19
CA LYS A 131 0.31 1.03 11.30
C LYS A 131 -1.19 0.78 11.29
N TRP A 132 -1.59 -0.43 11.67
CA TRP A 132 -2.95 -0.73 12.11
C TRP A 132 -3.11 -0.53 13.61
N GLU A 133 -4.21 0.10 14.00
CA GLU A 133 -4.72 -0.07 15.37
C GLU A 133 -5.57 -1.34 15.50
N VAL A 134 -6.20 -1.77 14.39
CA VAL A 134 -7.02 -2.98 14.31
C VAL A 134 -6.72 -3.67 12.99
N ASP A 135 -6.51 -4.98 13.03
CA ASP A 135 -6.20 -5.80 11.86
C ASP A 135 -7.19 -5.56 10.71
N GLY A 136 -6.68 -5.46 9.49
CA GLY A 136 -7.47 -5.06 8.33
C GLY A 136 -6.63 -5.03 7.06
N ASN A 137 -7.24 -4.63 5.95
CA ASN A 137 -6.56 -4.52 4.66
C ASN A 137 -6.52 -3.05 4.23
N SER A 138 -5.35 -2.62 3.78
CA SER A 138 -5.06 -1.25 3.33
C SER A 138 -3.97 -1.31 2.25
N GLY A 139 -3.41 -0.16 1.92
CA GLY A 139 -2.29 -0.05 1.01
C GLY A 139 -2.07 1.39 0.57
N VAL A 140 -0.98 1.60 -0.15
CA VAL A 140 -0.65 2.87 -0.79
C VAL A 140 -0.87 2.73 -2.28
N MET A 141 -1.85 3.46 -2.79
CA MET A 141 -2.06 3.58 -4.22
C MET A 141 -1.01 4.51 -4.82
N PHE A 142 -0.44 4.16 -5.96
CA PHE A 142 0.48 5.02 -6.72
C PHE A 142 0.09 5.04 -8.19
N ARG A 143 0.37 6.16 -8.88
CA ARG A 143 -0.07 6.37 -10.27
C ARG A 143 -1.56 6.06 -10.46
N ALA A 144 -2.35 6.34 -9.42
CA ALA A 144 -3.76 6.00 -9.35
C ALA A 144 -4.57 6.93 -10.24
N GLN A 145 -5.65 6.39 -10.79
CA GLN A 145 -6.60 7.11 -11.61
C GLN A 145 -8.01 6.88 -11.10
N THR A 146 -8.94 7.70 -11.59
CA THR A 146 -10.36 7.54 -11.25
C THR A 146 -11.21 7.36 -12.49
N LYS A 147 -12.29 6.59 -12.33
CA LYS A 147 -13.30 6.35 -13.37
C LYS A 147 -14.69 6.40 -12.77
N PRO A 148 -15.75 6.65 -13.58
CA PRO A 148 -17.12 6.50 -13.12
C PRO A 148 -17.34 5.11 -12.50
N GLY A 149 -17.97 5.09 -11.33
CA GLY A 149 -18.05 3.90 -10.49
C GLY A 149 -19.35 3.82 -9.70
N LYS A 150 -19.55 2.69 -9.00
CA LYS A 150 -20.73 2.48 -8.17
C LYS A 150 -20.68 3.44 -6.98
N GLY A 151 -21.59 4.41 -6.94
CA GLY A 151 -21.59 5.48 -5.92
C GLY A 151 -20.82 6.75 -6.32
N GLY A 152 -20.46 6.91 -7.60
CA GLY A 152 -19.85 8.12 -8.14
C GLY A 152 -18.52 7.83 -8.81
N GLU A 153 -17.46 7.66 -8.01
CA GLU A 153 -16.09 7.49 -8.46
C GLU A 153 -15.49 6.17 -7.97
N THR A 154 -14.74 5.46 -8.82
CA THR A 154 -13.90 4.33 -8.44
C THR A 154 -12.45 4.67 -8.71
N VAL A 155 -11.62 4.57 -7.67
CA VAL A 155 -10.16 4.66 -7.79
C VAL A 155 -9.60 3.32 -8.27
N PHE A 156 -8.70 3.36 -9.25
CA PHE A 156 -8.05 2.19 -9.84
C PHE A 156 -6.58 2.47 -10.14
N GLY A 157 -5.77 1.41 -10.25
CA GLY A 157 -4.32 1.51 -10.46
C GLY A 157 -3.54 0.54 -9.57
N PRO A 158 -2.20 0.61 -9.61
CA PRO A 158 -1.36 -0.24 -8.77
C PRO A 158 -1.36 0.25 -7.31
N GLN A 159 -1.33 -0.72 -6.40
CA GLN A 159 -1.32 -0.53 -4.95
C GLN A 159 -0.18 -1.33 -4.33
N ALA A 160 0.63 -0.70 -3.49
CA ALA A 160 1.48 -1.42 -2.55
C ALA A 160 0.61 -1.92 -1.40
N GLU A 161 0.45 -3.23 -1.30
CA GLU A 161 -0.51 -3.87 -0.40
C GLU A 161 -0.04 -3.81 1.06
N MET A 162 -0.98 -3.51 1.95
CA MET A 162 -0.83 -3.72 3.39
C MET A 162 -1.96 -4.67 3.82
N GLU A 163 -1.64 -5.96 3.91
CA GLU A 163 -2.60 -7.00 4.23
C GLU A 163 -2.51 -7.41 5.70
N GLY A 164 -3.67 -7.48 6.35
CA GLY A 164 -3.81 -7.93 7.72
C GLY A 164 -3.20 -9.32 7.96
N ILE A 165 -2.94 -9.58 9.24
CA ILE A 165 -2.32 -10.81 9.71
C ILE A 165 -3.30 -11.99 9.55
N THR A 166 -4.60 -11.72 9.53
CA THR A 166 -5.63 -12.71 9.28
C THR A 166 -5.74 -13.05 7.79
N GLY A 167 -5.39 -14.28 7.39
CA GLY A 167 -5.61 -14.76 6.01
C GLY A 167 -4.47 -15.56 5.34
N ASP A 168 -3.35 -15.79 6.03
CA ASP A 168 -2.21 -16.64 5.61
C ASP A 168 -1.58 -16.33 4.23
N ARG A 169 -1.94 -15.23 3.57
CA ARG A 169 -1.36 -14.83 2.27
C ARG A 169 -0.04 -14.09 2.43
N TYR A 170 0.09 -13.27 3.49
CA TYR A 170 1.29 -12.52 3.83
C TYR A 170 1.82 -11.61 2.69
N TRP A 171 0.93 -10.94 1.94
CA TRP A 171 1.31 -10.12 0.77
C TRP A 171 1.66 -8.65 1.06
N ASN A 172 2.08 -8.34 2.29
CA ASN A 172 2.56 -7.00 2.62
C ASN A 172 3.72 -6.61 1.70
N GLY A 173 3.62 -5.46 1.03
CA GLY A 173 4.59 -4.98 0.03
C GLY A 173 4.38 -5.50 -1.40
N GLY A 174 3.45 -6.44 -1.62
CA GLY A 174 3.09 -6.89 -2.97
C GLY A 174 2.38 -5.79 -3.78
N ILE A 175 2.46 -5.88 -5.11
CA ILE A 175 1.76 -4.93 -6.00
C ILE A 175 0.42 -5.51 -6.43
N TYR A 176 -0.67 -4.90 -5.98
CA TYR A 176 -2.04 -5.28 -6.30
C TYR A 176 -2.67 -4.33 -7.33
N GLY A 177 -3.32 -4.88 -8.37
CA GLY A 177 -4.04 -4.13 -9.40
C GLY A 177 -5.45 -3.74 -8.98
N GLN A 178 -5.57 -2.69 -8.15
CA GLN A 178 -6.86 -2.24 -7.62
C GLN A 178 -7.83 -1.86 -8.74
N SER A 179 -8.95 -2.58 -8.82
CA SER A 179 -10.01 -2.40 -9.83
C SER A 179 -9.52 -2.49 -11.29
N CYS A 180 -8.44 -3.25 -11.53
CA CYS A 180 -7.84 -3.48 -12.86
C CYS A 180 -8.32 -4.75 -13.56
N GLY A 181 -9.20 -5.55 -12.95
CA GLY A 181 -9.75 -6.77 -13.56
C GLY A 181 -8.99 -8.07 -13.23
N GLY A 182 -7.92 -7.96 -12.43
CA GLY A 182 -7.05 -9.08 -12.06
C GLY A 182 -5.94 -9.30 -13.07
#